data_AF-A0A4Y9ABD3-F1
#
_entry.id   AF-A0A4Y9ABD3-F1
#
_cell.length_a   1.000
_cell.length_b   1.000
_cell.length_c   1.000
_cell.angle_alpha   90.00
_cell.angle_beta   90.00
_cell.angle_gamma   90.00
#
_symmetry.space_group_name_H-M   'P 1'
#
loop_
_entity.id
_entity.type
_entity.pdbx_description
1 polymer ?
#
loop_
_entity_poly.entity_id
_entity_poly.type
_entity_poly.pdbx_seq_one_letter_code
_entity_poly.pdbx_strand_id
1 'polypeptide(L)' 'MDYTNPNLHYAYDMAQSRFFIKNEDNYINVLGHEQLRTMGKTYLLDVFLSAGNIAEPHYHSNATIFHRMNG' A
#
# COMPACT_ATOMS: atom_id res chain seq x y z
N MET A 1 21.27 -1.19 -2.20
CA MET A 1 20.64 -1.73 -3.43
C MET A 1 21.48 -1.26 -4.59
N ASP A 2 21.74 -2.12 -5.57
CA ASP A 2 22.42 -1.71 -6.80
C ASP A 2 21.40 -1.17 -7.79
N TYR A 3 21.26 0.15 -7.87
CA TYR A 3 20.29 0.82 -8.75
C TYR A 3 20.67 0.78 -10.24
N THR A 4 21.84 0.24 -10.58
CA THR A 4 22.29 0.06 -11.98
C THR A 4 21.85 -1.28 -12.58
N ASN A 5 21.29 -2.19 -11.77
CA ASN A 5 20.84 -3.49 -12.22
C ASN A 5 19.61 -3.36 -13.15
N PRO A 6 19.69 -3.85 -14.42
CA PRO A 6 18.60 -3.73 -15.39
C PRO A 6 17.36 -4.58 -15.04
N ASN A 7 17.49 -5.52 -14.11
CA ASN A 7 16.38 -6.36 -13.64
C ASN A 7 15.59 -5.70 -12.49
N LEU A 8 15.90 -4.45 -12.12
CA LEU A 8 15.07 -3.73 -11.17
C LEU A 8 13.78 -3.23 -11.82
N HIS A 9 12.68 -3.46 -11.12
CA HIS A 9 11.38 -2.90 -11.45
C HIS A 9 11.17 -1.61 -10.67
N TYR A 10 10.54 -0.62 -11.30
CA TYR A 10 10.24 0.69 -10.72
C TYR A 10 8.74 1.01 -10.69
N ALA A 11 7.93 0.08 -11.18
CA ALA A 11 6.48 0.16 -11.17
C ALA A 11 5.91 -1.21 -10.84
N TYR A 12 4.72 -1.22 -10.25
CA TYR A 12 3.96 -2.41 -9.94
C TYR A 12 2.47 -2.10 -10.14
N ASP A 13 1.72 -3.06 -10.68
CA ASP A 13 0.27 -2.93 -10.82
C ASP A 13 -0.42 -3.20 -9.49
N MET A 14 -0.85 -2.13 -8.82
CA MET A 14 -1.52 -2.18 -7.51
C MET A 14 -2.78 -3.07 -7.51
N ALA A 15 -3.45 -3.24 -8.65
CA ALA A 15 -4.62 -4.12 -8.74
C ALA A 15 -4.27 -5.59 -8.46
N GLN A 16 -3.00 -5.99 -8.63
CA GLN A 16 -2.51 -7.34 -8.36
C GLN A 16 -2.12 -7.57 -6.89
N SER A 17 -2.11 -6.54 -6.03
CA SER A 17 -1.67 -6.67 -4.64
C SER A 17 -2.79 -6.37 -3.65
N ARG A 18 -3.81 -7.22 -3.70
CA ARG A 18 -4.90 -7.17 -2.73
C ARG A 18 -4.44 -7.69 -1.37
N PHE A 19 -4.45 -6.83 -0.36
CA PHE A 19 -4.08 -7.18 1.01
C PHE A 19 -5.30 -7.58 1.84
N PHE A 20 -6.41 -6.87 1.67
CA PHE A 20 -7.64 -7.12 2.39
C PHE A 20 -8.86 -6.83 1.52
N ILE A 21 -9.89 -7.66 1.65
CA ILE A 21 -11.19 -7.50 0.98
C ILE A 21 -12.29 -7.64 2.04
N LYS A 22 -13.08 -6.59 2.22
CA LYS A 22 -14.39 -6.68 2.89
C LYS A 22 -15.48 -6.98 1.87
N ASN A 23 -15.49 -6.22 0.77
CA ASN A 23 -16.33 -6.41 -0.40
C ASN A 23 -15.73 -5.63 -1.60
N GLU A 24 -16.47 -5.55 -2.71
CA GLU A 24 -16.01 -4.89 -3.94
C GLU A 24 -15.76 -3.38 -3.81
N ASP A 25 -16.46 -2.71 -2.89
CA ASP A 25 -16.33 -1.26 -2.63
C ASP A 25 -15.45 -0.95 -1.41
N ASN A 26 -14.92 -1.97 -0.72
CA ASN A 26 -14.17 -1.81 0.52
C ASN A 26 -12.99 -2.79 0.57
N TYR A 27 -11.81 -2.29 0.27
CA TYR A 27 -10.61 -3.10 0.17
C TYR A 27 -9.34 -2.28 0.38
N ILE A 28 -8.24 -2.99 0.62
CA ILE A 28 -6.92 -2.40 0.78
C ILE A 28 -5.97 -3.11 -0.18
N ASN A 29 -5.28 -2.35 -1.00
CA ASN A 29 -4.10 -2.83 -1.73
C ASN A 29 -2.82 -2.42 -0.99
N VAL A 30 -1.75 -3.19 -1.16
CA VAL A 30 -0.46 -2.92 -0.54
C VAL A 30 0.66 -2.85 -1.57
N LEU A 31 1.62 -1.97 -1.35
CA LEU A 31 2.90 -2.00 -2.03
C LEU A 31 4.00 -1.97 -0.99
N GLY A 32 4.86 -2.98 -1.00
CA GLY A 32 6.04 -3.06 -0.16
C GLY A 32 7.19 -3.75 -0.89
N HIS A 33 8.20 -4.15 -0.12
CA HIS A 33 9.37 -4.85 -0.65
C HIS A 33 9.01 -6.14 -1.42
N GLU A 34 7.95 -6.83 -1.01
CA GLU A 34 7.50 -8.07 -1.65
C GLU A 34 6.99 -7.85 -3.07
N GLN A 35 6.31 -6.72 -3.32
CA GLN A 35 5.79 -6.36 -4.64
C GLN A 35 6.82 -5.60 -5.48
N LEU A 36 7.53 -4.65 -4.86
CA LEU A 36 8.42 -3.73 -5.55
C LEU A 36 9.65 -3.44 -4.68
N ARG A 37 10.71 -4.23 -4.87
CA ARG A 37 11.91 -4.17 -4.03
C ARG A 37 12.54 -2.78 -3.96
N THR A 38 12.43 -1.99 -5.03
CA THR A 38 12.96 -0.61 -5.15
C THR A 38 12.32 0.38 -4.18
N MET A 39 11.17 0.08 -3.59
CA MET A 39 10.55 0.86 -2.50
C MET A 39 11.38 0.85 -1.20
N GLY A 40 12.31 -0.09 -1.06
CA GLY A 40 13.11 -0.23 0.16
C GLY A 40 12.27 -0.68 1.35
N LYS A 41 12.25 0.13 2.42
CA LYS A 41 11.53 -0.16 3.68
C LYS A 41 10.22 0.63 3.82
N THR A 42 9.81 1.35 2.78
CA THR A 42 8.55 2.07 2.75
C THR A 42 7.43 1.11 2.33
N TYR A 43 6.25 1.31 2.89
CA TYR A 43 5.02 0.64 2.48
C TYR A 43 3.99 1.69 2.08
N LEU A 44 3.22 1.40 1.03
CA LEU A 44 2.05 2.15 0.62
C LEU A 44 0.82 1.28 0.83
N LEU A 45 -0.19 1.84 1.49
CA LEU A 45 -1.52 1.25 1.56
C LEU A 45 -2.46 2.13 0.73
N ASP A 46 -3.13 1.52 -0.23
CA ASP A 46 -4.20 2.16 -1.01
C ASP A 46 -5.54 1.63 -0.50
N VAL A 47 -6.24 2.47 0.24
CA VAL A 47 -7.39 2.11 1.06
C VAL A 47 -8.66 2.67 0.43
N PHE A 48 -9.51 1.79 -0.08
CA PHE A 48 -10.81 2.13 -0.65
C PHE A 48 -11.89 1.82 0.38
N LEU A 49 -12.65 2.84 0.76
CA LEU A 49 -13.77 2.73 1.69
C LEU A 49 -14.97 3.46 1.13
N SER A 50 -16.10 2.77 1.00
CA SER A 50 -17.37 3.41 0.66
C SER A 50 -17.97 4.13 1.87
N ALA A 51 -18.88 5.08 1.60
CA ALA A 51 -19.50 5.90 2.63
C ALA A 51 -20.10 5.06 3.78
N GLY A 52 -19.88 5.51 5.02
CA GLY A 52 -20.32 4.80 6.23
C GLY A 52 -19.33 3.75 6.77
N ASN A 53 -18.24 3.47 6.07
CA ASN A 53 -17.16 2.62 6.59
C ASN A 53 -16.05 3.47 7.24
N ILE A 54 -15.51 2.98 8.34
CA ILE A 54 -14.49 3.67 9.13
C ILE A 54 -13.33 2.71 9.38
N ALA A 55 -12.10 3.18 9.19
CA ALA A 55 -10.93 2.56 9.77
C ALA A 55 -10.88 2.95 11.26
N GLU A 56 -11.06 1.98 12.15
CA GLU A 56 -11.09 2.24 13.59
C GLU A 56 -9.78 2.89 14.07
N PRO A 57 -9.81 3.73 15.13
CA PRO A 57 -8.59 4.31 15.68
C PRO A 57 -7.57 3.23 16.10
N HIS A 58 -6.36 3.31 15.57
CA HIS A 58 -5.26 2.40 15.91
C HIS A 58 -3.91 3.13 15.84
N TYR A 59 -2.83 2.47 16.29
CA TYR A 59 -1.48 3.02 16.28
C TYR A 59 -0.45 1.99 15.83
N HIS A 60 0.63 2.46 15.20
CA HIS A 60 1.78 1.64 14.83
C HIS A 60 3.04 2.23 15.45
N SER A 61 3.61 1.59 16.47
CA SER A 61 4.80 2.10 17.18
C SER A 61 6.10 1.99 16.37
N ASN A 62 6.11 1.14 15.34
CA ASN A 62 7.28 0.84 14.51
C ASN A 62 7.28 1.59 13.16
N ALA A 63 6.29 2.44 12.90
CA ALA A 63 6.17 3.14 11.62
C ALA A 63 5.70 4.58 11.83
N THR A 64 6.27 5.49 11.05
CA THR A 64 5.67 6.81 10.84
C THR A 64 4.68 6.70 9.69
N ILE A 65 3.52 7.35 9.84
CA ILE A 65 2.41 7.25 8.91
C ILE A 65 2.13 8.62 8.30
N PHE A 66 2.00 8.68 6.97
CA PHE A 66 1.62 9.86 6.21
C PHE A 66 0.36 9.56 5.40
N HIS A 67 -0.68 10.39 5.52
CA HIS A 67 -1.97 10.19 4.86
C HIS A 67 -2.20 11.25 3.79
N ARG A 68 -2.65 10.80 2.62
CA ARG A 68 -3.25 11.64 1.59
C ARG A 68 -4.65 11.12 1.30
N MET A 69 -5.67 11.93 1.56
CA MET A 69 -7.05 11.60 1.23
C MET A 69 -7.41 12.25 -0.11
N ASN A 70 -8.09 11.50 -0.98
CA ASN A 70 -8.70 12.03 -2.19
C ASN A 70 -10.18 12.33 -1.87
N GLY A 71 -10.63 13.53 -2.19
CA GLY A 71 -12.03 13.95 -2.09
C GLY A 71 -12.77 13.82 -3.41
#